data_AF-A0A7W1XAZ5-F1
#
_entry.id   AF-A0A7W1XAZ5-F1
#
_cell.length_a   1.000
_cell.length_b   1.000
_cell.length_c   1.000
_cell.angle_alpha   90.00
_cell.angle_beta   90.00
_cell.angle_gamma   90.00
#
_symmetry.space_group_name_H-M   'P 1'
#
loop_
_entity.id
_entity.type
_entity.pdbx_description
1 polymer ?
#
loop_
_entity_poly.entity_id
_entity_poly.type
_entity_poly.pdbx_seq_one_letter_code
_entity_poly.pdbx_strand_id
1 'polypeptide(L)'
;MRIHLPLRYPYSFAHTTKRLKSFEKSIYVYREGAFWRTIRGRKGPLLLSVAEDSERPGLIAEIFGEADPEEEEELKGRIAHMFGTDVDLTPFYEQMRQDPVLWPVIEQRIGMHLVLDASLYECLVKTIISQQLNLSFAGTLIERFIQLAGDTGQFAGETWKVFPAAEQVACLRYEDLRHLQFNQRKAEYIIDLSRLIAEGKLDLETLTGLPDDEVMKKLTALRGIGRWTAECLLMFGLRRPDLLPAADIGLRNAVGRLYGLPARPDESEVRRIGEKWAPYRSYATFYLWDTLG
;
A
#
# COMPACT_ATOMS: atom_id res chain seq x y z
N MET A 1 1.34 0.28 -24.19
CA MET A 1 0.29 -0.75 -24.13
C MET A 1 -0.96 -0.18 -23.44
N ARG A 2 -2.18 -0.53 -23.90
CA ARG A 2 -3.45 -0.14 -23.27
C ARG A 2 -4.21 -1.40 -22.83
N ILE A 3 -4.59 -1.47 -21.56
CA ILE A 3 -5.19 -2.66 -20.91
C ILE A 3 -6.55 -2.28 -20.32
N HIS A 4 -7.59 -3.01 -20.72
CA HIS A 4 -8.87 -2.95 -20.02
C HIS A 4 -8.90 -3.94 -18.85
N LEU A 5 -9.31 -3.45 -17.69
CA LEU A 5 -9.38 -4.18 -16.43
C LEU A 5 -10.85 -4.30 -15.99
N PRO A 6 -11.49 -5.46 -16.20
CA PRO A 6 -12.88 -5.65 -15.79
C PRO A 6 -13.00 -5.59 -14.27
N LEU A 7 -14.13 -5.07 -13.78
CA LEU A 7 -14.40 -4.93 -12.35
C LEU A 7 -15.33 -6.04 -11.85
N ARG A 8 -14.99 -6.60 -10.69
CA ARG A 8 -15.93 -7.30 -9.82
C ARG A 8 -16.67 -6.27 -8.97
N TYR A 9 -17.99 -6.22 -9.12
CA TYR A 9 -18.84 -5.29 -8.39
C TYR A 9 -19.28 -5.88 -7.05
N PRO A 10 -19.51 -5.02 -6.03
CA PRO A 10 -19.50 -3.56 -6.11
C PRO A 10 -18.09 -2.95 -6.01
N TYR A 11 -17.81 -1.94 -6.85
CA TYR A 11 -16.53 -1.24 -6.92
C TYR A 11 -16.77 0.28 -7.09
N SER A 12 -15.97 1.11 -6.43
CA SER A 12 -16.01 2.58 -6.54
C SER A 12 -14.60 3.11 -6.70
N PHE A 13 -14.24 3.54 -7.91
CA PHE A 13 -12.92 4.10 -8.17
C PHE A 13 -12.66 5.37 -7.35
N ALA A 14 -13.69 6.21 -7.20
CA ALA A 14 -13.62 7.42 -6.39
C ALA A 14 -13.29 7.13 -4.91
N HIS A 15 -13.92 6.12 -4.31
CA HIS A 15 -13.61 5.74 -2.92
C HIS A 15 -12.23 5.08 -2.82
N THR A 16 -11.94 4.12 -3.70
CA THR A 16 -10.67 3.37 -3.73
C THR A 16 -9.46 4.30 -3.87
N THR A 17 -9.56 5.35 -4.69
CA THR A 17 -8.43 6.24 -5.01
C THR A 17 -8.34 7.49 -4.13
N LYS A 18 -9.26 7.69 -3.18
CA LYS A 18 -9.28 8.88 -2.31
C LYS A 18 -7.96 9.10 -1.58
N ARG A 19 -7.36 8.04 -1.02
CA ARG A 19 -6.05 8.12 -0.32
C ARG A 19 -4.89 8.45 -1.25
N LEU A 20 -4.98 8.12 -2.54
CA LEU A 20 -3.94 8.42 -3.53
C LEU A 20 -3.81 9.94 -3.74
N LYS A 21 -4.92 10.68 -3.65
CA LYS A 21 -4.93 12.15 -3.79
C LYS A 21 -4.35 12.88 -2.58
N SER A 22 -4.39 12.26 -1.39
CA SER A 22 -3.96 12.91 -0.15
C SER A 22 -2.58 12.43 0.31
N PHE A 23 -2.46 11.16 0.68
CA PHE A 23 -1.27 10.60 1.30
C PHE A 23 -0.18 10.23 0.28
N GLU A 24 -0.57 9.67 -0.86
CA GLU A 24 0.38 9.12 -1.84
C GLU A 24 0.66 10.05 -3.03
N LYS A 25 0.36 11.34 -2.90
CA LYS A 25 0.49 12.34 -3.96
C LYS A 25 1.90 12.51 -4.54
N SER A 26 2.93 12.03 -3.84
CA SER A 26 4.32 12.02 -4.32
C SER A 26 4.65 10.82 -5.21
N ILE A 27 3.81 9.78 -5.19
CA ILE A 27 3.92 8.56 -6.00
C ILE A 27 2.87 8.59 -7.12
N TYR A 28 1.64 8.95 -6.78
CA TYR A 28 0.52 9.08 -7.69
C TYR A 28 0.23 10.54 -8.00
N VAL A 29 0.29 10.91 -9.27
CA VAL A 29 -0.04 12.23 -9.78
C VAL A 29 -1.39 12.16 -10.48
N TYR A 30 -2.39 12.89 -10.00
CA TYR A 30 -3.71 12.94 -10.63
C TYR A 30 -3.75 14.03 -11.71
N ARG A 31 -3.96 13.65 -12.97
CA ARG A 31 -4.06 14.56 -14.13
C ARG A 31 -5.10 14.02 -15.11
N GLU A 32 -5.94 14.90 -15.64
CA GLU A 32 -6.89 14.59 -16.73
C GLU A 32 -7.81 13.39 -16.46
N GLY A 33 -8.24 13.21 -15.21
CA GLY A 33 -9.13 12.09 -14.84
C GLY A 33 -8.42 10.76 -14.55
N ALA A 34 -7.10 10.70 -14.71
CA ALA A 34 -6.30 9.51 -14.47
C ALA A 34 -5.29 9.70 -13.31
N PHE A 35 -4.95 8.60 -12.66
CA PHE A 35 -3.83 8.53 -11.73
C PHE A 35 -2.60 7.99 -12.44
N TRP A 36 -1.52 8.77 -12.39
CA TRP A 36 -0.26 8.47 -13.03
C TRP A 36 0.79 8.11 -12.00
N ARG A 37 1.54 7.03 -12.21
CA ARG A 37 2.71 6.70 -11.40
C ARG A 37 3.74 5.96 -12.23
N THR A 38 4.98 5.94 -11.78
CA THR A 38 6.00 5.06 -12.33
C THR A 38 6.00 3.71 -11.61
N ILE A 39 6.35 2.66 -12.35
CA ILE A 39 6.62 1.32 -11.82
C ILE A 39 7.93 0.82 -12.42
N ARG A 40 8.59 -0.12 -11.74
CA ARG A 40 9.78 -0.77 -12.31
C ARG A 40 9.34 -1.89 -13.25
N GLY A 41 9.92 -1.89 -14.45
CA GLY A 41 9.86 -2.99 -15.42
C GLY A 41 11.24 -3.63 -15.59
N ARG A 42 11.29 -4.75 -16.32
CA ARG A 42 12.50 -5.56 -16.55
C ARG A 42 13.56 -4.82 -17.36
N LYS A 43 13.14 -3.99 -18.33
CA LYS A 43 14.02 -3.23 -19.22
C LYS A 43 14.24 -1.78 -18.78
N GLY A 44 13.57 -1.35 -17.73
CA GLY A 44 13.65 0.01 -17.22
C GLY A 44 12.34 0.48 -16.59
N PRO A 45 12.27 1.76 -16.19
CA PRO A 45 11.05 2.35 -15.68
C PRO A 45 9.91 2.32 -16.70
N LEU A 46 8.70 2.12 -16.22
CA LEU A 46 7.46 2.26 -16.98
C LEU A 46 6.59 3.35 -16.34
N LEU A 47 5.86 4.10 -17.15
CA LEU A 47 4.84 5.03 -16.67
C LEU A 47 3.47 4.36 -16.82
N LEU A 48 2.70 4.34 -15.75
CA LEU A 48 1.37 3.75 -15.66
C LEU A 48 0.35 4.88 -15.44
N SER A 49 -0.66 4.96 -16.29
CA SER A 49 -1.91 5.68 -16.02
C SER A 49 -3.02 4.68 -15.68
N VAL A 50 -3.91 5.02 -14.74
CA VAL A 50 -5.13 4.27 -14.46
C VAL A 50 -6.31 5.23 -14.28
N ALA A 51 -7.42 4.95 -14.96
CA ALA A 51 -8.66 5.71 -14.89
C ALA A 51 -9.88 4.77 -14.98
N GLU A 52 -11.08 5.30 -14.69
CA GLU A 52 -12.33 4.63 -15.08
C GLU A 52 -12.45 4.60 -16.60
N ASP A 53 -12.86 3.45 -17.15
CA ASP A 53 -13.06 3.31 -18.59
C ASP A 53 -14.40 3.97 -18.98
N SER A 54 -14.33 4.99 -19.84
CA SER A 54 -15.50 5.74 -20.31
C SER A 54 -16.34 4.97 -21.33
N GLU A 55 -15.78 3.94 -21.98
CA GLU A 55 -16.43 3.20 -23.05
C GLU A 55 -17.19 1.97 -22.54
N ARG A 56 -16.77 1.40 -21.42
CA ARG A 56 -17.37 0.17 -20.84
C ARG A 56 -17.07 0.05 -19.33
N PRO A 57 -17.88 -0.71 -18.57
CA PRO A 57 -17.65 -0.91 -17.13
C PRO A 57 -16.27 -1.53 -16.85
N GLY A 58 -15.39 -0.79 -16.17
CA GLY A 58 -14.04 -1.25 -15.88
C GLY A 58 -13.09 -0.11 -15.54
N LEU A 59 -11.83 -0.46 -15.35
CA LEU A 59 -10.73 0.51 -15.41
C LEU A 59 -9.98 0.36 -16.73
N ILE A 60 -9.37 1.46 -17.16
CA ILE A 60 -8.40 1.48 -18.25
C ILE A 60 -7.03 1.80 -17.67
N ALA A 61 -6.04 0.99 -18.01
CA ALA A 61 -4.65 1.20 -17.65
C ALA A 61 -3.80 1.39 -18.91
N GLU A 62 -2.98 2.42 -18.95
CA GLU A 62 -2.04 2.64 -20.05
C GLU A 62 -0.61 2.61 -19.52
N ILE A 63 0.24 1.86 -20.23
CA ILE A 63 1.65 1.68 -19.88
C ILE A 63 2.50 2.25 -21.00
N PHE A 64 3.44 3.12 -20.63
CA PHE A 64 4.44 3.72 -21.49
C PHE A 64 5.83 3.24 -21.08
N GLY A 65 6.65 2.88 -22.06
CA GLY A 65 7.98 2.30 -21.87
C GLY A 65 8.12 0.95 -22.58
N GLU A 66 9.31 0.36 -22.53
CA GLU A 66 9.60 -0.92 -23.17
C GLU A 66 9.27 -2.10 -22.24
N ALA A 67 8.32 -2.93 -22.67
CA ALA A 67 8.01 -4.22 -22.06
C ALA A 67 7.97 -5.29 -23.16
N ASP A 68 8.40 -6.51 -22.87
CA ASP A 68 8.18 -7.65 -23.77
C ASP A 68 6.80 -8.29 -23.54
N PRO A 69 6.30 -9.14 -24.46
CA PRO A 69 4.95 -9.71 -24.35
C PRO A 69 4.70 -10.53 -23.08
N GLU A 70 5.73 -11.13 -22.48
CA GLU A 70 5.58 -11.85 -21.21
C GLU A 70 5.37 -10.86 -20.05
N GLU A 71 6.21 -9.83 -19.99
CA GLU A 71 6.05 -8.74 -19.02
C GLU A 71 4.72 -8.01 -19.18
N GLU A 72 4.21 -7.83 -20.41
CA GLU A 72 2.91 -7.21 -20.67
C GLU A 72 1.75 -7.95 -19.99
N GLU A 73 1.71 -9.29 -20.06
CA GLU A 73 0.67 -10.07 -19.39
C GLU A 73 0.86 -10.09 -17.86
N GLU A 74 2.10 -10.14 -17.38
CA GLU A 74 2.41 -9.99 -15.95
C GLU A 74 1.95 -8.63 -15.40
N LEU A 75 2.18 -7.55 -16.16
CA LEU A 75 1.76 -6.20 -15.79
C LEU A 75 0.25 -6.08 -15.68
N LYS A 76 -0.51 -6.70 -16.59
CA LYS A 76 -1.97 -6.72 -16.52
C LYS A 76 -2.45 -7.40 -15.23
N GLY A 77 -1.89 -8.56 -14.90
CA GLY A 77 -2.18 -9.25 -13.63
C GLY A 77 -1.79 -8.41 -12.41
N ARG A 78 -0.59 -7.80 -12.44
CA ARG A 78 -0.10 -6.93 -11.38
C ARG A 78 -0.99 -5.71 -11.17
N ILE A 79 -1.44 -5.03 -12.22
CA ILE A 79 -2.28 -3.82 -12.10
C ILE A 79 -3.69 -4.18 -11.61
N ALA A 80 -4.27 -5.26 -12.12
CA ALA A 80 -5.51 -5.81 -11.55
C ALA A 80 -5.34 -6.12 -10.06
N HIS A 81 -4.22 -6.75 -9.69
CA HIS A 81 -3.84 -7.02 -8.31
C HIS A 81 -3.44 -5.78 -7.53
N MET A 82 -3.12 -4.63 -8.13
CA MET A 82 -2.87 -3.39 -7.37
C MET A 82 -4.18 -2.71 -7.00
N PHE A 83 -5.13 -2.66 -7.95
CA PHE A 83 -6.39 -1.92 -7.78
C PHE A 83 -7.56 -2.76 -7.28
N GLY A 84 -7.44 -4.08 -7.27
CA GLY A 84 -8.45 -4.98 -6.71
C GLY A 84 -9.63 -5.18 -7.62
N THR A 85 -9.40 -5.07 -8.93
CA THR A 85 -10.46 -5.19 -9.94
C THR A 85 -11.05 -6.59 -9.99
N ASP A 86 -10.31 -7.58 -9.47
CA ASP A 86 -10.66 -9.00 -9.40
C ASP A 86 -11.32 -9.42 -8.07
N VAL A 87 -11.49 -8.51 -7.12
CA VAL A 87 -12.01 -8.82 -5.78
C VAL A 87 -13.51 -8.59 -5.70
N ASP A 88 -14.25 -9.59 -5.25
CA ASP A 88 -15.66 -9.45 -4.86
C ASP A 88 -15.77 -9.15 -3.36
N LEU A 89 -16.22 -7.94 -3.02
CA LEU A 89 -16.43 -7.51 -1.63
C LEU A 89 -17.83 -7.84 -1.09
N THR A 90 -18.70 -8.48 -1.87
CA THR A 90 -20.05 -8.87 -1.41
C THR A 90 -20.02 -9.68 -0.12
N PRO A 91 -19.16 -10.73 0.04
CA PRO A 91 -19.08 -11.48 1.29
C PRO A 91 -18.64 -10.64 2.49
N PHE A 92 -17.74 -9.67 2.27
CA PHE A 92 -17.32 -8.73 3.31
C PHE A 92 -18.50 -7.87 3.79
N TYR A 93 -19.31 -7.34 2.87
CA TYR A 93 -20.47 -6.53 3.25
C TYR A 93 -21.54 -7.35 3.97
N GLU A 94 -21.83 -8.55 3.48
CA GLU A 94 -22.80 -9.46 4.11
C GLU A 94 -22.43 -9.75 5.57
N GLN A 95 -21.15 -9.97 5.84
CA GLN A 95 -20.67 -10.17 7.18
C GLN A 95 -20.74 -8.88 8.02
N MET A 96 -20.24 -7.76 7.49
CA MET A 96 -20.15 -6.53 8.28
C MET A 96 -21.50 -5.87 8.58
N ARG A 97 -22.57 -6.24 7.87
CA ARG A 97 -23.95 -5.83 8.21
C ARG A 97 -24.36 -6.20 9.64
N GLN A 98 -23.73 -7.21 10.23
CA GLN A 98 -23.99 -7.65 11.60
C GLN A 98 -23.38 -6.71 12.65
N ASP A 99 -22.46 -5.82 12.25
CA ASP A 99 -21.80 -4.86 13.13
C ASP A 99 -22.51 -3.50 13.05
N PRO A 100 -23.34 -3.12 14.06
CA PRO A 100 -24.16 -1.91 13.99
C PRO A 100 -23.32 -0.61 14.03
N VAL A 101 -22.06 -0.69 14.44
CA VAL A 101 -21.14 0.45 14.49
C VAL A 101 -20.37 0.59 13.19
N LEU A 102 -19.87 -0.52 12.66
CA LEU A 102 -19.04 -0.51 11.45
C LEU A 102 -19.89 -0.41 10.17
N TRP A 103 -21.08 -1.01 10.13
CA TRP A 103 -21.92 -1.00 8.93
C TRP A 103 -22.24 0.40 8.39
N PRO A 104 -22.66 1.39 9.21
CA PRO A 104 -22.92 2.74 8.70
C PRO A 104 -21.69 3.40 8.04
N VAL A 105 -20.48 3.07 8.50
CA VAL A 105 -19.23 3.55 7.89
C VAL A 105 -19.01 2.89 6.52
N ILE A 106 -19.27 1.59 6.44
CA ILE A 106 -19.12 0.79 5.22
C ILE A 106 -20.14 1.17 4.16
N GLU A 107 -21.40 1.34 4.55
CA GLU A 107 -22.52 1.66 3.66
C GLU A 107 -22.28 2.96 2.87
N GLN A 108 -21.67 3.95 3.50
CA GLN A 108 -21.28 5.22 2.85
C GLN A 108 -20.11 5.08 1.86
N ARG A 109 -19.41 3.93 1.87
CA ARG A 109 -18.15 3.68 1.15
C ARG A 109 -18.18 2.36 0.40
N ILE A 110 -19.37 1.92 -0.03
CA ILE A 110 -19.50 0.69 -0.82
C ILE A 110 -18.59 0.77 -2.06
N GLY A 111 -17.90 -0.34 -2.33
CA GLY A 111 -16.96 -0.48 -3.42
C GLY A 111 -15.54 0.03 -3.17
N MET A 112 -15.21 0.48 -1.95
CA MET A 112 -13.86 0.93 -1.61
C MET A 112 -12.89 -0.25 -1.43
N HIS A 113 -11.91 -0.34 -2.32
CA HIS A 113 -10.90 -1.40 -2.32
C HIS A 113 -9.56 -0.94 -1.75
N LEU A 114 -8.78 -1.91 -1.28
CA LEU A 114 -7.36 -1.71 -0.96
C LEU A 114 -6.57 -1.47 -2.25
N VAL A 115 -5.92 -0.31 -2.34
CA VAL A 115 -4.87 -0.09 -3.35
C VAL A 115 -3.55 -0.57 -2.78
N LEU A 116 -2.89 -1.47 -3.49
CA LEU A 116 -1.58 -2.00 -3.10
C LEU A 116 -0.45 -1.15 -3.68
N ASP A 117 0.70 -1.24 -3.03
CA ASP A 117 1.96 -0.72 -3.55
C ASP A 117 2.43 -1.53 -4.77
N ALA A 118 3.19 -0.91 -5.68
CA ALA A 118 3.63 -1.59 -6.90
C ALA A 118 4.68 -2.68 -6.69
N SER A 119 5.27 -2.77 -5.50
CA SER A 119 6.18 -3.85 -5.10
C SER A 119 6.18 -4.03 -3.58
N LEU A 120 6.54 -5.22 -3.12
CA LEU A 120 6.70 -5.51 -1.69
C LEU A 120 7.78 -4.66 -1.04
N TYR A 121 8.85 -4.36 -1.79
CA TYR A 121 9.92 -3.47 -1.32
C TYR A 121 9.42 -2.03 -1.11
N GLU A 122 8.70 -1.46 -2.08
CA GLU A 122 8.08 -0.14 -1.95
C GLU A 122 7.15 -0.09 -0.73
N CYS A 123 6.30 -1.10 -0.57
CA CYS A 123 5.40 -1.22 0.57
C CYS A 123 6.13 -1.23 1.91
N LEU A 124 7.16 -2.08 2.03
CA LEU A 124 7.88 -2.27 3.28
C LEU A 124 8.66 -1.01 3.66
N VAL A 125 9.36 -0.39 2.70
CA VAL A 125 10.08 0.87 2.93
C VAL A 125 9.09 1.97 3.33
N LYS A 126 8.02 2.22 2.57
CA LYS A 126 7.00 3.22 2.94
C LYS A 126 6.44 2.98 4.34
N THR A 127 6.20 1.73 4.70
CA THR A 127 5.70 1.36 6.03
C THR A 127 6.73 1.68 7.13
N ILE A 128 8.02 1.36 6.93
CA ILE A 128 9.10 1.73 7.86
C ILE A 128 9.21 3.24 7.99
N ILE A 129 9.16 3.99 6.89
CA ILE A 129 9.17 5.46 6.89
C ILE A 129 8.01 5.99 7.74
N SER A 130 6.84 5.37 7.64
CA SER A 130 5.60 5.82 8.31
C SER A 130 5.50 5.45 9.80
N GLN A 131 6.38 4.58 10.32
CA GLN A 131 6.34 4.15 11.72
C GLN A 131 6.33 5.32 12.70
N GLN A 132 5.39 5.33 13.65
CA GLN A 132 5.32 6.33 14.73
C GLN A 132 5.23 7.79 14.25
N LEU A 133 4.68 8.04 13.07
CA LEU A 133 4.46 9.38 12.52
C LEU A 133 2.99 9.63 12.20
N ASN A 134 2.62 10.90 12.06
CA ASN A 134 1.37 11.26 11.38
C ASN A 134 1.53 11.10 9.86
N LEU A 135 0.41 10.88 9.15
CA LEU A 135 0.41 10.62 7.71
C LEU A 135 1.01 11.76 6.88
N SER A 136 0.77 13.02 7.26
CA SER A 136 1.31 14.17 6.52
C SER A 136 2.83 14.18 6.52
N PHE A 137 3.46 14.02 7.69
CA PHE A 137 4.92 14.01 7.79
C PHE A 137 5.54 12.74 7.19
N ALA A 138 4.88 11.59 7.31
CA ALA A 138 5.29 10.38 6.60
C ALA A 138 5.31 10.60 5.08
N GLY A 139 4.29 11.24 4.51
CA GLY A 139 4.26 11.61 3.08
C GLY A 139 5.43 12.51 2.67
N THR A 140 5.77 13.51 3.49
CA THR A 140 6.95 14.37 3.26
C THR A 140 8.27 13.58 3.26
N LEU A 141 8.44 12.63 4.19
CA LEU A 141 9.65 11.80 4.22
C LEU A 141 9.73 10.85 3.03
N ILE A 142 8.60 10.26 2.61
CA ILE A 142 8.53 9.42 1.40
C ILE A 142 8.93 10.23 0.16
N GLU A 143 8.41 11.45 0.01
CA GLU A 143 8.78 12.33 -1.10
C GLU A 143 10.28 12.63 -1.10
N ARG A 144 10.86 13.03 0.03
CA ARG A 144 12.30 13.30 0.15
C ARG A 144 13.15 12.07 -0.15
N PHE A 145 12.72 10.90 0.29
CA PHE A 145 13.38 9.64 0.01
C PHE A 145 13.43 9.33 -1.49
N ILE A 146 12.29 9.50 -2.18
CA ILE A 146 12.20 9.34 -3.63
C ILE A 146 13.07 10.39 -4.35
N GLN A 147 13.11 11.63 -3.87
CA GLN A 147 13.95 12.67 -4.48
C GLN A 147 15.45 12.37 -4.35
N LEU A 148 15.88 11.83 -3.20
CA LEU A 148 17.27 11.48 -2.92
C LEU A 148 17.76 10.28 -3.72
N ALA A 149 17.01 9.18 -3.68
CA ALA A 149 17.49 7.87 -4.10
C ALA A 149 16.72 7.28 -5.29
N GLY A 150 15.69 7.97 -5.78
CA GLY A 150 14.83 7.47 -6.85
C GLY A 150 15.45 7.65 -8.22
N ASP A 151 15.22 6.67 -9.08
CA ASP A 151 15.53 6.77 -10.51
C ASP A 151 14.63 7.82 -11.18
N THR A 152 14.95 8.11 -12.44
CA THR A 152 14.11 8.91 -13.32
C THR A 152 13.82 8.17 -14.61
N GLY A 153 12.56 8.22 -15.06
CA GLY A 153 12.17 7.83 -16.42
C GLY A 153 11.77 9.05 -17.24
N GLN A 154 12.04 9.04 -18.54
CA GLN A 154 11.59 10.07 -19.47
C GLN A 154 10.38 9.55 -20.25
N PHE A 155 9.24 10.24 -20.13
CA PHE A 155 8.00 9.85 -20.81
C PHE A 155 7.33 11.09 -21.39
N ALA A 156 7.05 11.07 -22.68
CA ALA A 156 6.42 12.19 -23.41
C ALA A 156 7.11 13.56 -23.18
N GLY A 157 8.44 13.56 -23.02
CA GLY A 157 9.22 14.79 -22.78
C GLY A 157 9.22 15.28 -21.33
N GLU A 158 8.59 14.55 -20.40
CA GLU A 158 8.60 14.83 -18.97
C GLU A 158 9.47 13.83 -18.20
N THR A 159 10.15 14.33 -17.16
CA THR A 159 10.92 13.50 -16.22
C THR A 159 10.03 13.06 -15.08
N TRP A 160 9.90 11.75 -14.89
CA TRP A 160 9.13 11.15 -13.82
C TRP A 160 10.07 10.48 -12.82
N LYS A 161 9.83 10.71 -11.52
CA LYS A 161 10.55 10.03 -10.45
C LYS A 161 10.06 8.59 -10.31
N VAL A 162 10.98 7.69 -10.02
CA VAL A 162 10.75 6.25 -9.84
C VAL A 162 11.13 5.89 -8.42
N PHE A 163 10.31 5.08 -7.75
CA PHE A 163 10.62 4.65 -6.39
C PHE A 163 11.99 3.95 -6.34
N PRO A 164 12.87 4.26 -5.36
CA PRO A 164 14.23 3.71 -5.31
C PRO A 164 14.26 2.18 -5.35
N ALA A 165 15.23 1.58 -6.03
CA ALA A 165 15.49 0.14 -5.93
C ALA A 165 16.32 -0.17 -4.67
N ALA A 166 16.34 -1.44 -4.26
CA ALA A 166 17.11 -1.87 -3.10
C ALA A 166 18.61 -1.60 -3.27
N GLU A 167 19.15 -1.86 -4.46
CA GLU A 167 20.56 -1.69 -4.81
C GLU A 167 21.01 -0.23 -4.65
N GLN A 168 20.15 0.71 -5.03
CA GLN A 168 20.43 2.15 -4.93
C GLN A 168 20.48 2.60 -3.47
N VAL A 169 19.49 2.15 -2.68
CA VAL A 169 19.37 2.52 -1.28
C VAL A 169 20.46 1.84 -0.45
N ALA A 170 20.90 0.64 -0.83
CA ALA A 170 21.99 -0.09 -0.19
C ALA A 170 23.33 0.67 -0.24
N CYS A 171 23.53 1.50 -1.27
CA CYS A 171 24.73 2.33 -1.46
C CYS A 171 24.74 3.60 -0.60
N LEU A 172 23.62 3.97 0.02
CA LEU A 172 23.54 5.15 0.88
C LEU A 172 24.27 4.92 2.21
N ARG A 173 24.71 6.02 2.80
CA ARG A 173 25.12 6.09 4.20
C ARG A 173 23.92 6.48 5.05
N TYR A 174 23.93 6.07 6.32
CA TYR A 174 22.82 6.41 7.23
C TYR A 174 22.65 7.93 7.36
N GLU A 175 23.76 8.69 7.29
CA GLU A 175 23.79 10.15 7.34
C GLU A 175 22.97 10.79 6.21
N ASP A 176 22.96 10.20 5.02
CA ASP A 176 22.27 10.75 3.85
C ASP A 176 20.75 10.83 4.11
N LEU A 177 20.17 9.82 4.77
CA LEU A 177 18.78 9.87 5.22
C LEU A 177 18.59 10.78 6.44
N ARG A 178 19.55 10.82 7.36
CA ARG A 178 19.44 11.71 8.54
C ARG A 178 19.39 13.18 8.17
N HIS A 179 20.11 13.61 7.13
CA HIS A 179 20.01 14.96 6.59
C HIS A 179 18.61 15.32 6.09
N LEU A 180 17.77 14.32 5.78
CA LEU A 180 16.38 14.47 5.35
C LEU A 180 15.36 14.36 6.49
N GLN A 181 15.81 14.49 7.73
CA GLN A 181 15.02 14.41 8.97
C GLN A 181 14.54 13.00 9.33
N PHE A 182 15.14 11.96 8.75
CA PHE A 182 14.97 10.60 9.26
C PHE A 182 15.70 10.47 10.60
N ASN A 183 15.10 9.73 11.54
CA ASN A 183 15.83 9.34 12.73
C ASN A 183 16.87 8.25 12.40
N GLN A 184 17.86 8.08 13.28
CA GLN A 184 18.94 7.10 13.11
C GLN A 184 18.41 5.68 12.86
N ARG A 185 17.42 5.25 13.65
CA ARG A 185 16.88 3.89 13.56
C ARG A 185 16.22 3.62 12.22
N LYS A 186 15.41 4.55 11.70
CA LYS A 186 14.79 4.41 10.37
C LYS A 186 15.83 4.40 9.25
N ALA A 187 16.87 5.24 9.35
CA ALA A 187 17.95 5.22 8.39
C ALA A 187 18.65 3.85 8.36
N GLU A 188 18.99 3.30 9.53
CA GLU A 188 19.53 1.95 9.68
C GLU A 188 18.58 0.90 9.09
N TYR A 189 17.30 0.90 9.48
CA TYR A 189 16.34 -0.13 9.06
C TYR A 189 16.13 -0.15 7.56
N ILE A 190 15.98 1.01 6.94
CA ILE A 190 15.78 1.13 5.49
C ILE A 190 17.03 0.65 4.76
N ILE A 191 18.20 1.22 5.07
CA ILE A 191 19.44 0.92 4.35
C ILE A 191 19.90 -0.52 4.58
N ASP A 192 19.82 -1.04 5.81
CA ASP A 192 20.20 -2.43 6.11
C ASP A 192 19.26 -3.44 5.43
N LEU A 193 17.94 -3.15 5.41
CA LEU A 193 16.97 -3.96 4.64
C LEU A 193 17.34 -3.98 3.15
N SER A 194 17.64 -2.82 2.58
CA SER A 194 18.04 -2.70 1.18
C SER A 194 19.33 -3.46 0.88
N ARG A 195 20.31 -3.45 1.79
CA ARG A 195 21.54 -4.25 1.66
C ARG A 195 21.26 -5.75 1.68
N LEU A 196 20.40 -6.23 2.58
CA LEU A 196 20.02 -7.65 2.61
C LEU A 196 19.41 -8.11 1.28
N ILE A 197 18.59 -7.26 0.65
CA ILE A 197 17.99 -7.56 -0.66
C ILE A 197 19.03 -7.49 -1.77
N ALA A 198 19.82 -6.41 -1.83
CA ALA A 198 20.85 -6.23 -2.86
C ALA A 198 21.96 -7.31 -2.81
N GLU A 199 22.24 -7.85 -1.62
CA GLU A 199 23.19 -8.96 -1.42
C GLU A 199 22.55 -10.35 -1.65
N GLY A 200 21.27 -10.43 -2.02
CA GLY A 200 20.55 -11.68 -2.25
C GLY A 200 20.25 -12.49 -0.98
N LYS A 201 20.40 -11.90 0.21
CA LYS A 201 20.12 -12.54 1.51
C LYS A 201 18.64 -12.50 1.90
N LEU A 202 17.88 -11.63 1.26
CA LEU A 202 16.43 -11.50 1.44
C LEU A 202 15.78 -11.34 0.06
N ASP A 203 14.88 -12.26 -0.29
CA ASP A 203 14.01 -12.14 -1.44
C ASP A 203 12.56 -12.00 -0.95
N LEU A 204 12.00 -10.80 -1.12
CA LEU A 204 10.64 -10.48 -0.69
C LEU A 204 9.59 -11.19 -1.55
N GLU A 205 9.87 -11.52 -2.80
CA GLU A 205 8.90 -12.15 -3.70
C GLU A 205 8.56 -13.58 -3.24
N THR A 206 9.47 -14.23 -2.52
CA THR A 206 9.21 -15.53 -1.88
C THR A 206 8.08 -15.49 -0.85
N LEU A 207 7.71 -14.31 -0.33
CA LEU A 207 6.67 -14.17 0.68
C LEU A 207 5.26 -14.40 0.13
N THR A 208 5.04 -14.16 -1.17
CA THR A 208 3.71 -14.22 -1.80
C THR A 208 3.05 -15.60 -1.65
N GLY A 209 3.84 -16.67 -1.74
CA GLY A 209 3.36 -18.05 -1.62
C GLY A 209 3.23 -18.58 -0.19
N LEU A 210 3.64 -17.81 0.82
CA LEU A 210 3.71 -18.30 2.20
C LEU A 210 2.42 -18.00 3.00
N PRO A 211 2.07 -18.86 3.98
CA PRO A 211 1.04 -18.56 4.96
C PRO A 211 1.36 -17.31 5.78
N ASP A 212 0.33 -16.60 6.24
CA ASP A 212 0.48 -15.32 6.95
C ASP A 212 1.39 -15.43 8.18
N ASP A 213 1.28 -16.51 8.97
CA ASP A 213 2.13 -16.72 10.16
C ASP A 213 3.62 -16.90 9.81
N GLU A 214 3.93 -17.52 8.67
CA GLU A 214 5.31 -17.67 8.20
C GLU A 214 5.88 -16.35 7.70
N VAL A 215 5.08 -15.58 6.96
CA VAL A 215 5.45 -14.22 6.53
C VAL A 215 5.71 -13.34 7.75
N MET A 216 4.81 -13.36 8.74
CA MET A 216 4.96 -12.64 10.00
C MET A 216 6.26 -13.01 10.71
N LYS A 217 6.56 -14.30 10.85
CA LYS A 217 7.79 -14.77 11.49
C LYS A 217 9.05 -14.31 10.75
N LYS A 218 9.07 -14.41 9.41
CA LYS A 218 10.20 -13.97 8.58
C LYS A 218 10.43 -12.47 8.69
N LEU A 219 9.37 -11.67 8.56
CA LEU A 219 9.46 -10.22 8.60
C LEU A 219 9.85 -9.70 9.98
N THR A 220 9.27 -10.24 11.05
CA THR A 220 9.55 -9.77 12.42
C THR A 220 10.93 -10.17 12.94
N ALA A 221 11.62 -11.10 12.27
CA ALA A 221 13.02 -11.40 12.53
C ALA A 221 13.97 -10.31 11.98
N LEU A 222 13.49 -9.47 11.06
CA LEU A 222 14.26 -8.36 10.50
C LEU A 222 14.28 -7.19 11.47
N ARG A 223 15.47 -6.63 11.69
CA ARG A 223 15.66 -5.47 12.56
C ARG A 223 14.80 -4.30 12.11
N GLY A 224 14.01 -3.76 13.03
CA GLY A 224 13.15 -2.60 12.77
C GLY A 224 11.77 -2.92 12.19
N ILE A 225 11.46 -4.19 11.94
CA ILE A 225 10.15 -4.63 11.48
C ILE A 225 9.45 -5.32 12.65
N GLY A 226 8.46 -4.64 13.22
CA GLY A 226 7.57 -5.20 14.24
C GLY A 226 6.29 -5.77 13.63
N ARG A 227 5.44 -6.34 14.49
CA ARG A 227 4.15 -6.92 14.11
C ARG A 227 3.30 -5.97 13.25
N TRP A 228 3.15 -4.72 13.67
CA TRP A 228 2.40 -3.70 12.91
C TRP A 228 2.92 -3.53 11.48
N THR A 229 4.23 -3.46 11.29
CA THR A 229 4.84 -3.30 9.95
C THR A 229 4.63 -4.53 9.08
N ALA A 230 4.73 -5.73 9.66
CA ALA A 230 4.47 -6.98 8.94
C ALA A 230 2.98 -7.13 8.55
N GLU A 231 2.05 -6.79 9.46
CA GLU A 231 0.61 -6.75 9.17
C GLU A 231 0.29 -5.74 8.06
N CYS A 232 0.94 -4.56 8.05
CA CYS A 232 0.80 -3.60 6.95
C CYS A 232 1.33 -4.13 5.60
N LEU A 233 2.46 -4.86 5.57
CA LEU A 233 2.95 -5.48 4.34
C LEU A 233 1.97 -6.54 3.82
N LEU A 234 1.44 -7.38 4.71
CA LEU A 234 0.43 -8.38 4.35
C LEU A 234 -0.83 -7.73 3.76
N MET A 235 -1.25 -6.58 4.28
CA MET A 235 -2.41 -5.84 3.77
C MET A 235 -2.12 -5.13 2.43
N PHE A 236 -1.08 -4.30 2.37
CA PHE A 236 -0.84 -3.35 1.27
C PHE A 236 0.17 -3.84 0.22
N GLY A 237 0.88 -4.93 0.51
CA GLY A 237 1.76 -5.61 -0.44
C GLY A 237 1.17 -6.90 -0.99
N LEU A 238 0.47 -7.68 -0.15
CA LEU A 238 0.00 -9.04 -0.49
C LEU A 238 -1.53 -9.20 -0.52
N ARG A 239 -2.30 -8.14 -0.23
CA ARG A 239 -3.77 -8.18 -0.12
C ARG A 239 -4.30 -9.36 0.70
N ARG A 240 -3.67 -9.64 1.82
CA ARG A 240 -4.23 -10.61 2.76
C ARG A 240 -5.46 -9.99 3.44
N PRO A 241 -6.62 -10.66 3.45
CA PRO A 241 -7.90 -10.03 3.83
C PRO A 241 -8.10 -9.92 5.35
N ASP A 242 -7.29 -10.62 6.15
CA ASP A 242 -7.62 -10.88 7.56
C ASP A 242 -6.58 -10.40 8.58
N LEU A 243 -6.02 -9.21 8.37
CA LEU A 243 -4.99 -8.63 9.22
C LEU A 243 -5.54 -7.46 10.02
N LEU A 244 -5.03 -7.32 11.25
CA LEU A 244 -5.45 -6.30 12.19
C LEU A 244 -4.24 -5.66 12.87
N PRO A 245 -3.71 -4.56 12.31
CA PRO A 245 -2.68 -3.69 12.91
C PRO A 245 -3.15 -2.99 14.20
N ALA A 246 -3.55 -3.74 15.22
CA ALA A 246 -4.22 -3.24 16.42
C ALA A 246 -3.39 -2.25 17.25
N ALA A 247 -2.06 -2.25 17.09
CA ALA A 247 -1.18 -1.27 17.72
C ALA A 247 -1.25 0.12 17.05
N ASP A 248 -1.84 0.22 15.85
CA ASP A 248 -1.93 1.45 15.07
C ASP A 248 -2.72 2.52 15.82
N ILE A 249 -2.09 3.68 16.00
CA ILE A 249 -2.71 4.80 16.74
C ILE A 249 -3.95 5.31 16.02
N GLY A 250 -3.93 5.36 14.69
CA GLY A 250 -5.07 5.79 13.88
C GLY A 250 -6.25 4.84 14.06
N LEU A 251 -6.02 3.53 13.91
CA LEU A 251 -7.04 2.50 14.11
C LEU A 251 -7.63 2.56 15.51
N ARG A 252 -6.78 2.65 16.55
CA ARG A 252 -7.22 2.80 17.94
C ARG A 252 -8.07 4.04 18.15
N ASN A 253 -7.70 5.17 17.54
CA ASN A 253 -8.51 6.40 17.58
C ASN A 253 -9.87 6.21 16.88
N ALA A 254 -9.88 5.60 15.69
CA ALA A 254 -11.10 5.34 14.93
C ALA A 254 -12.06 4.42 15.71
N VAL A 255 -11.53 3.32 16.26
CA VAL A 255 -12.28 2.39 17.10
C VAL A 255 -12.81 3.09 18.35
N GLY A 256 -11.97 3.77 19.11
CA GLY A 256 -12.40 4.48 20.32
C GLY A 256 -13.53 5.48 20.05
N ARG A 257 -13.41 6.26 18.98
CA ARG A 257 -14.44 7.24 18.58
C ARG A 257 -15.73 6.57 18.13
N LEU A 258 -15.66 5.60 17.23
CA LEU A 258 -16.86 5.02 16.59
C LEU A 258 -17.61 4.08 17.53
N TYR A 259 -16.89 3.34 18.38
CA TYR A 259 -17.49 2.46 19.38
C TYR A 259 -17.87 3.16 20.69
N GLY A 260 -17.69 4.49 20.77
CA GLY A 260 -18.08 5.28 21.94
C GLY A 260 -17.33 4.89 23.22
N LEU A 261 -16.06 4.48 23.09
CA LEU A 261 -15.27 4.07 24.24
C LEU A 261 -14.84 5.29 25.06
N PRO A 262 -14.81 5.20 26.40
CA PRO A 262 -14.50 6.34 27.28
C PRO A 262 -13.05 6.83 27.15
N ALA A 263 -12.16 6.00 26.62
CA ALA A 263 -10.77 6.32 26.34
C ALA A 263 -10.33 5.60 25.06
N ARG A 264 -9.16 5.99 24.53
CA ARG A 264 -8.56 5.29 23.40
C ARG A 264 -8.25 3.84 23.81
N PRO A 265 -8.81 2.81 23.12
CA PRO A 265 -8.57 1.42 23.47
C PRO A 265 -7.09 1.06 23.34
N ASP A 266 -6.64 0.08 24.10
CA ASP A 266 -5.33 -0.51 23.91
C ASP A 266 -5.34 -1.56 22.78
N GLU A 267 -4.17 -2.14 22.47
CA GLU A 267 -4.05 -3.14 21.42
C GLU A 267 -4.93 -4.38 21.69
N SER A 268 -5.02 -4.82 22.94
CA SER A 268 -5.79 -6.02 23.31
C SER A 268 -7.29 -5.79 23.12
N GLU A 269 -7.77 -4.60 23.47
CA GLU A 269 -9.16 -4.22 23.30
C GLU A 269 -9.52 -4.08 21.82
N VAL A 270 -8.66 -3.48 20.99
CA VAL A 270 -8.87 -3.43 19.54
C VAL A 270 -8.90 -4.84 18.93
N ARG A 271 -8.01 -5.74 19.36
CA ARG A 271 -8.01 -7.14 18.89
C ARG A 271 -9.32 -7.85 19.23
N ARG A 272 -9.80 -7.72 20.48
CA ARG A 272 -11.08 -8.29 20.92
C ARG A 272 -12.26 -7.73 20.13
N ILE A 273 -12.32 -6.42 19.91
CA ILE A 273 -13.37 -5.79 19.08
C ILE A 273 -13.29 -6.30 17.65
N GLY A 274 -12.08 -6.48 17.11
CA GLY A 274 -11.86 -6.90 15.73
C GLY A 274 -12.12 -8.39 15.44
N GLU A 275 -12.37 -9.22 16.45
CA GLU A 275 -12.69 -10.66 16.26
C GLU A 275 -13.90 -10.85 15.35
N LYS A 276 -14.94 -10.02 15.50
CA LYS A 276 -16.16 -10.07 14.67
C LYS A 276 -15.93 -9.65 13.20
N TRP A 277 -14.78 -9.06 12.88
CA TRP A 277 -14.45 -8.66 11.52
C TRP A 277 -13.78 -9.78 10.72
N ALA A 278 -13.38 -10.89 11.34
CA ALA A 278 -12.73 -12.01 10.67
C ALA A 278 -13.71 -12.79 9.78
N PRO A 279 -13.38 -13.10 8.51
CA PRO A 279 -12.02 -13.15 7.96
C PRO A 279 -11.64 -11.91 7.11
N TYR A 280 -12.25 -10.75 7.35
CA TYR A 280 -12.07 -9.51 6.57
C TYR A 280 -11.51 -8.35 7.40
N ARG A 281 -10.71 -8.64 8.43
CA ARG A 281 -10.12 -7.62 9.32
C ARG A 281 -9.32 -6.54 8.58
N SER A 282 -8.69 -6.87 7.45
CA SER A 282 -7.94 -5.89 6.64
C SER A 282 -8.86 -4.84 6.03
N TYR A 283 -10.01 -5.26 5.50
CA TYR A 283 -10.99 -4.34 4.93
C TYR A 283 -11.67 -3.52 6.01
N ALA A 284 -12.09 -4.13 7.13
CA ALA A 284 -12.63 -3.39 8.27
C ALA A 284 -11.64 -2.30 8.76
N THR A 285 -10.36 -2.66 8.90
CA THR A 285 -9.28 -1.72 9.25
C THR A 285 -9.19 -0.58 8.24
N PHE A 286 -9.21 -0.89 6.94
CA PHE A 286 -9.10 0.12 5.89
C PHE A 286 -10.26 1.13 5.90
N TYR A 287 -11.48 0.63 6.10
CA TYR A 287 -12.67 1.47 6.23
C TYR A 287 -12.61 2.36 7.46
N LEU A 288 -12.11 1.85 8.59
CA LEU A 288 -11.92 2.64 9.80
C LEU A 288 -10.87 3.75 9.61
N TRP A 289 -9.75 3.46 8.93
CA TRP A 289 -8.75 4.48 8.61
C TRP A 289 -9.29 5.60 7.71
N ASP A 290 -10.16 5.30 6.73
CA ASP A 290 -10.75 6.34 5.88
C ASP A 290 -11.62 7.36 6.66
N THR A 291 -12.06 7.01 7.87
CA THR A 291 -12.82 7.94 8.73
C THR A 291 -11.97 9.01 9.41
N LEU A 292 -10.64 8.91 9.34
CA LEU A 292 -9.73 9.77 10.10
C LEU A 292 -9.35 11.07 9.38
N GLY A 293 -9.72 11.24 8.11
CA GLY A 293 -9.41 12.42 7.30
C GLY A 293 -8.07 12.31 6.58
#